data_AF-A0A844X721-F1
#
_entry.id   AF-A0A844X721-F1
#
_cell.length_a   1.000
_cell.length_b   1.000
_cell.length_c   1.000
_cell.angle_alpha   90.00
_cell.angle_beta   90.00
_cell.angle_gamma   90.00
#
_symmetry.space_group_name_H-M   'P 1'
#
loop_
_entity.id
_entity.type
_entity.pdbx_description
1 polymer ?
#
loop_
_entity_poly.entity_id
_entity_poly.type
_entity_poly.pdbx_seq_one_letter_code
_entity_poly.pdbx_strand_id
1 'polypeptide(L)'
;MKNKIIYIFIIVLLSSCSNKQLNKKNVEVSSFNEKKNIHETAKTMSPIIKDDFEGTYILDTFDIFSHKIILQSEVFLNQQNIYERVFEISLINKSDFAIVEIQNRIGVSAYQLFIRERNKKLEIFKQTGWDSIVFTTETAKDDNTAERANLICLSQEIKPINGIIKIPDDLNFTNENTKDCFACPQQYTTEECLQKKQSGKKFSWKK
;
A
#
# COMPACT_ATOMS: atom_id res chain seq x y z
N MET A 1 -70.15 10.42 -1.94
CA MET A 1 -69.32 11.20 -2.89
C MET A 1 -67.93 11.31 -2.30
N LYS A 2 -66.92 10.78 -3.01
CA LYS A 2 -65.54 10.59 -2.51
C LYS A 2 -64.71 11.86 -2.74
N ASN A 3 -64.15 12.44 -1.68
CA ASN A 3 -63.15 13.50 -1.79
C ASN A 3 -61.83 12.89 -2.30
N LYS A 4 -61.35 13.37 -3.45
CA LYS A 4 -60.03 13.01 -4.00
C LYS A 4 -59.01 14.02 -3.49
N ILE A 5 -58.05 13.55 -2.70
CA ILE A 5 -56.82 14.27 -2.36
C ILE A 5 -55.81 13.98 -3.48
N ILE A 6 -55.30 15.03 -4.11
CA ILE A 6 -54.27 14.98 -5.14
C ILE A 6 -52.91 14.96 -4.41
N TYR A 7 -52.18 13.86 -4.50
CA TYR A 7 -50.79 13.80 -4.05
C TYR A 7 -49.87 14.13 -5.22
N ILE A 8 -49.20 15.28 -5.14
CA ILE A 8 -48.11 15.68 -6.04
C ILE A 8 -46.87 14.89 -5.60
N PHE A 9 -46.47 13.90 -6.39
CA PHE A 9 -45.20 13.21 -6.21
C PHE A 9 -44.08 14.08 -6.80
N ILE A 10 -43.28 14.68 -5.92
CA ILE A 10 -42.04 15.38 -6.26
C ILE A 10 -41.03 14.29 -6.67
N ILE A 11 -40.71 14.23 -7.96
CA ILE A 11 -39.58 13.45 -8.48
C ILE A 11 -38.30 14.15 -8.01
N VAL A 12 -37.72 13.66 -6.91
CA VAL A 12 -36.36 14.02 -6.51
C VAL A 12 -35.41 13.33 -7.48
N LEU A 13 -34.83 14.11 -8.37
CA LEU A 13 -33.71 13.73 -9.22
C LEU A 13 -32.54 13.28 -8.33
N LEU A 14 -32.39 11.97 -8.18
CA LEU A 14 -31.19 11.35 -7.67
C LEU A 14 -30.07 11.61 -8.69
N SER A 15 -29.22 12.55 -8.34
CA SER A 15 -27.91 12.77 -8.94
C SER A 15 -27.14 11.46 -9.01
N SER A 16 -26.77 11.10 -10.24
CA SER A 16 -26.06 9.91 -10.65
C SER A 16 -24.71 9.75 -9.95
N CYS A 17 -24.68 9.10 -8.78
CA CYS A 17 -23.49 8.39 -8.34
C CYS A 17 -23.45 7.07 -9.10
N SER A 18 -22.64 7.03 -10.17
CA SER A 18 -22.28 5.80 -10.86
C SER A 18 -21.54 4.88 -9.89
N ASN A 19 -22.28 4.01 -9.21
CA ASN A 19 -21.74 2.76 -8.72
C ASN A 19 -21.33 1.97 -9.97
N LYS A 20 -20.04 1.98 -10.32
CA LYS A 20 -19.48 0.95 -11.19
C LYS A 20 -19.64 -0.38 -10.44
N GLN A 21 -20.80 -1.03 -10.62
CA GLN A 21 -20.92 -2.45 -10.34
C GLN A 21 -19.86 -3.14 -11.19
N LEU A 22 -18.91 -3.83 -10.53
CA LEU A 22 -17.96 -4.72 -11.19
C LEU A 22 -18.73 -5.63 -12.15
N ASN A 23 -18.52 -5.44 -13.45
CA ASN A 23 -19.22 -6.19 -14.48
C ASN A 23 -18.63 -7.59 -14.49
N LYS A 24 -19.33 -8.57 -13.88
CA LYS A 24 -18.91 -9.96 -13.70
C LYS A 24 -18.54 -10.73 -15.00
N LYS A 25 -18.67 -10.12 -16.18
CA LYS A 25 -18.48 -10.79 -17.47
C LYS A 25 -17.03 -10.93 -17.94
N ASN A 26 -16.06 -10.19 -17.37
CA ASN A 26 -14.68 -10.21 -17.85
C ASN A 26 -13.65 -10.78 -16.84
N VAL A 27 -14.08 -11.24 -15.66
CA VAL A 27 -13.16 -11.78 -14.65
C VAL A 27 -12.84 -13.24 -14.96
N GLU A 28 -11.76 -13.48 -15.71
CA GLU A 28 -11.21 -14.81 -15.92
C GLU A 28 -10.36 -15.25 -14.71
N VAL A 29 -10.85 -16.24 -13.98
CA VAL A 29 -10.24 -16.77 -12.76
C VAL A 29 -9.20 -17.83 -13.12
N SER A 30 -7.95 -17.64 -12.68
CA SER A 30 -6.85 -18.60 -12.87
C SER A 30 -6.27 -19.11 -11.55
N SER A 31 -5.59 -20.26 -11.60
CA SER A 31 -5.00 -20.93 -10.43
C SER A 31 -3.72 -20.24 -9.96
N PHE A 32 -3.57 -20.13 -8.64
CA PHE A 32 -2.45 -19.48 -7.97
C PHE A 32 -1.57 -20.52 -7.24
N ASN A 33 -0.25 -20.32 -7.24
CA ASN A 33 0.70 -21.17 -6.53
C ASN A 33 1.26 -20.46 -5.29
N GLU A 34 0.93 -20.97 -4.10
CA GLU A 34 1.28 -20.34 -2.82
C GLU A 34 2.56 -20.96 -2.24
N LYS A 35 3.60 -20.15 -2.01
CA LYS A 35 4.70 -20.51 -1.11
C LYS A 35 4.47 -19.81 0.23
N LYS A 36 4.15 -20.60 1.27
CA LYS A 36 3.90 -20.12 2.64
C LYS A 36 5.17 -19.61 3.30
N ASN A 37 5.12 -18.41 3.87
CA ASN A 37 5.99 -17.97 4.96
C ASN A 37 5.13 -17.37 6.11
N ILE A 38 5.67 -17.47 7.32
CA ILE A 38 4.96 -17.48 8.60
C ILE A 38 4.76 -16.05 9.13
N HIS A 39 3.52 -15.56 9.08
CA HIS A 39 2.80 -14.60 9.95
C HIS A 39 1.36 -14.50 9.38
N GLU A 40 0.34 -14.01 10.12
CA GLU A 40 -1.08 -14.08 9.70
C GLU A 40 -1.26 -13.65 8.23
N THR A 41 -1.41 -14.64 7.35
CA THR A 41 -1.53 -14.48 5.91
C THR A 41 -2.98 -14.09 5.62
N ALA A 42 -3.22 -13.36 4.52
CA ALA A 42 -4.54 -12.84 4.17
C ALA A 42 -5.68 -13.84 4.47
N LYS A 43 -6.65 -13.39 5.26
CA LYS A 43 -7.74 -14.23 5.78
C LYS A 43 -8.61 -14.81 4.67
N THR A 44 -8.67 -14.09 3.54
CA THR A 44 -9.28 -14.56 2.29
C THR A 44 -8.52 -13.96 1.12
N MET A 45 -8.00 -14.84 0.25
CA MET A 45 -7.39 -14.46 -1.01
C MET A 45 -8.44 -14.62 -2.12
N SER A 46 -8.65 -13.57 -2.90
CA SER A 46 -9.51 -13.66 -4.09
C SER A 46 -8.77 -14.36 -5.24
N PRO A 47 -9.47 -14.96 -6.21
CA PRO A 47 -8.82 -15.44 -7.43
C PRO A 47 -8.08 -14.31 -8.15
N ILE A 48 -7.18 -14.68 -9.06
CA ILE A 48 -6.58 -13.72 -10.00
C ILE A 48 -7.71 -13.11 -10.83
N ILE A 49 -7.73 -11.78 -10.90
CA ILE A 49 -8.68 -10.99 -11.65
C ILE A 49 -7.93 -10.35 -12.82
N LYS A 50 -8.39 -10.62 -14.04
CA LYS A 50 -7.96 -9.89 -15.23
C LYS A 50 -8.97 -8.78 -15.50
N ASP A 51 -8.49 -7.54 -15.61
CA ASP A 51 -9.29 -6.39 -15.98
C ASP A 51 -8.62 -5.65 -17.14
N ASP A 52 -9.40 -5.30 -18.16
CA ASP A 52 -8.89 -4.69 -19.40
C ASP A 52 -8.29 -3.28 -19.17
N PHE A 53 -8.62 -2.63 -18.05
CA PHE A 53 -8.18 -1.27 -17.72
C PHE A 53 -7.23 -1.23 -16.52
N GLU A 54 -7.45 -2.08 -15.52
CA GLU A 54 -6.63 -2.11 -14.29
C GLU A 54 -5.52 -3.17 -14.32
N GLY A 55 -5.42 -3.96 -15.40
CA GLY A 55 -4.42 -5.02 -15.54
C GLY A 55 -4.81 -6.30 -14.80
N THR A 56 -3.82 -7.14 -14.50
CA THR A 56 -4.04 -8.41 -13.78
C THR A 56 -3.61 -8.27 -12.32
N TYR A 57 -4.52 -8.54 -11.40
CA TYR A 57 -4.31 -8.31 -9.97
C TYR A 57 -4.94 -9.39 -9.10
N ILE A 58 -4.63 -9.31 -7.81
CA ILE A 58 -5.23 -10.12 -6.76
C ILE A 58 -5.71 -9.22 -5.63
N LEU A 59 -6.79 -9.65 -4.95
CA LEU A 59 -7.34 -8.95 -3.79
C LEU A 59 -7.08 -9.78 -2.53
N ASP A 60 -6.31 -9.21 -1.61
CA ASP A 60 -6.09 -9.73 -0.27
C ASP A 60 -7.02 -9.05 0.72
N THR A 61 -7.72 -9.85 1.52
CA THR A 61 -8.66 -9.36 2.53
C THR A 61 -8.14 -9.63 3.93
N PHE A 62 -8.16 -8.59 4.76
CA PHE A 62 -7.80 -8.67 6.18
C PHE A 62 -8.91 -8.10 7.06
N ASP A 63 -9.09 -8.70 8.23
CA ASP A 63 -9.91 -8.12 9.28
C ASP A 63 -8.99 -7.36 10.24
N ILE A 64 -9.21 -6.06 10.38
CA ILE A 64 -8.48 -5.17 11.30
C ILE A 64 -9.53 -4.54 12.23
N PHE A 65 -9.41 -4.81 13.53
CA PHE A 65 -10.46 -4.53 14.52
C PHE A 65 -11.79 -5.17 14.12
N SER A 66 -12.87 -4.39 13.97
CA SER A 66 -14.18 -4.84 13.47
C SER A 66 -14.40 -4.54 11.99
N HIS A 67 -13.35 -4.20 11.24
CA HIS A 67 -13.43 -3.72 9.87
C HIS A 67 -12.69 -4.64 8.92
N LYS A 68 -13.22 -4.77 7.70
CA LYS A 68 -12.57 -5.47 6.61
C LYS A 68 -11.82 -4.48 5.73
N ILE A 69 -10.54 -4.73 5.49
CA ILE A 69 -9.74 -4.01 4.50
C ILE A 69 -9.47 -4.89 3.30
N ILE A 70 -9.33 -4.28 2.13
CA ILE A 70 -9.00 -4.96 0.88
C ILE A 70 -7.74 -4.30 0.32
N LEU A 71 -6.74 -5.11 0.03
CA LEU A 71 -5.50 -4.71 -0.61
C LEU A 71 -5.49 -5.29 -2.03
N GLN A 72 -5.34 -4.43 -3.03
CA GLN A 72 -5.20 -4.82 -4.43
C GLN A 72 -3.73 -4.74 -4.80
N SER A 73 -3.16 -5.87 -5.25
CA SER A 73 -1.78 -5.93 -5.69
C SER A 73 -1.67 -6.59 -7.06
N GLU A 74 -0.75 -6.09 -7.87
CA GLU A 74 -0.40 -6.72 -9.14
C GLU A 74 0.19 -8.13 -8.97
N VAL A 75 0.01 -8.93 -10.01
CA VAL A 75 0.63 -10.24 -10.16
C VAL A 75 1.39 -10.28 -11.47
N PHE A 76 2.41 -11.12 -11.55
CA PHE A 76 3.16 -11.32 -12.78
C PHE A 76 3.02 -12.77 -13.25
N LEU A 77 3.14 -12.99 -14.55
CA LEU A 77 3.17 -14.31 -15.14
C LEU A 77 4.63 -14.80 -15.16
N ASN A 78 4.91 -15.92 -14.50
CA ASN A 78 6.26 -16.50 -14.49
C ASN A 78 6.57 -17.26 -15.81
N GLN A 79 7.80 -17.76 -15.95
CA GLN A 79 8.24 -18.50 -17.14
C GLN A 79 7.46 -19.81 -17.40
N GLN A 80 6.77 -20.33 -16.39
CA GLN A 80 5.92 -21.52 -16.47
C GLN A 80 4.45 -21.18 -16.75
N ASN A 81 4.13 -19.92 -17.10
CA ASN A 81 2.77 -19.43 -17.32
C ASN A 81 1.87 -19.55 -16.07
N ILE A 82 2.44 -19.38 -14.88
CA ILE A 82 1.72 -19.37 -13.61
C ILE A 82 1.77 -17.96 -13.03
N TYR A 83 0.64 -17.47 -12.54
CA TYR A 83 0.59 -16.17 -11.86
C TYR A 83 1.23 -16.26 -10.47
N GLU A 84 2.15 -15.34 -10.21
CA GLU A 84 2.83 -15.17 -8.93
C GLU A 84 2.64 -13.74 -8.40
N ARG A 85 2.65 -13.61 -7.07
CA ARG A 85 2.53 -12.32 -6.39
C ARG A 85 3.79 -11.49 -6.61
N VAL A 86 3.61 -10.21 -6.96
CA VAL A 86 4.69 -9.21 -6.85
C VAL A 86 4.95 -8.85 -5.39
N PHE A 87 3.91 -8.82 -4.56
CA PHE A 87 4.03 -8.41 -3.15
C PHE A 87 3.67 -9.55 -2.17
N GLU A 88 4.48 -9.70 -1.14
CA GLU A 88 4.15 -10.45 0.07
C GLU A 88 3.53 -9.49 1.08
N ILE A 89 2.38 -9.85 1.65
CA ILE A 89 1.59 -9.00 2.54
C ILE A 89 1.34 -9.75 3.84
N SER A 90 1.69 -9.15 4.96
CA SER A 90 1.46 -9.68 6.30
C SER A 90 0.71 -8.67 7.18
N LEU A 91 -0.01 -9.18 8.18
CA LEU A 91 -0.69 -8.36 9.18
C LEU A 91 -0.11 -8.63 10.57
N ILE A 92 0.19 -7.56 11.29
CA ILE A 92 0.58 -7.59 12.70
C ILE A 92 -0.43 -6.79 13.51
N ASN A 93 -1.26 -7.49 14.27
CA ASN A 93 -2.21 -6.87 15.18
C ASN A 93 -1.52 -6.46 16.50
N LYS A 94 -1.73 -5.20 16.93
CA LYS A 94 -1.37 -4.69 18.26
C LYS A 94 -2.65 -4.26 18.99
N SER A 95 -2.52 -3.85 20.26
CA SER A 95 -3.66 -3.41 21.08
C SER A 95 -4.39 -2.21 20.48
N ASP A 96 -3.64 -1.20 20.05
CA ASP A 96 -4.20 0.12 19.69
C ASP A 96 -4.06 0.46 18.19
N PHE A 97 -3.39 -0.39 17.44
CA PHE A 97 -3.16 -0.26 15.99
C PHE A 97 -2.85 -1.62 15.36
N ALA A 98 -2.88 -1.69 14.05
CA ALA A 98 -2.36 -2.81 13.27
C ALA A 98 -1.29 -2.31 12.30
N ILE A 99 -0.39 -3.20 11.91
CA ILE A 99 0.64 -2.94 10.91
C ILE A 99 0.39 -3.88 9.73
N VAL A 100 0.18 -3.34 8.54
CA VAL A 100 0.24 -4.11 7.30
C VAL A 100 1.65 -3.97 6.74
N GLU A 101 2.39 -5.06 6.66
CA GLU A 101 3.70 -5.07 6.03
C GLU A 101 3.58 -5.58 4.60
N ILE A 102 4.25 -4.90 3.67
CA ILE A 102 4.16 -5.16 2.24
C ILE A 102 5.58 -5.21 1.71
N GLN A 103 6.01 -6.36 1.21
CA GLN A 103 7.37 -6.59 0.71
C GLN A 103 7.31 -6.93 -0.77
N ASN A 104 8.07 -6.22 -1.60
CA ASN A 104 8.21 -6.56 -3.00
C ASN A 104 9.09 -7.82 -3.13
N ARG A 105 8.57 -8.88 -3.76
CA ARG A 105 9.25 -10.17 -3.95
C ARG A 105 10.21 -10.17 -5.13
N ILE A 106 10.09 -9.19 -6.01
CA ILE A 106 10.88 -9.06 -7.25
C ILE A 106 11.89 -7.91 -7.13
N GLY A 107 11.54 -6.89 -6.35
CA GLY A 107 12.38 -5.73 -6.05
C GLY A 107 12.94 -5.76 -4.63
N VAL A 108 13.40 -4.58 -4.20
CA VAL A 108 13.95 -4.33 -2.86
C VAL A 108 13.08 -3.35 -2.07
N SER A 109 11.92 -2.98 -2.62
CA SER A 109 11.01 -2.05 -1.97
C SER A 109 10.15 -2.75 -0.91
N ALA A 110 9.91 -2.04 0.18
CA ALA A 110 9.04 -2.49 1.26
C ALA A 110 8.23 -1.32 1.81
N TYR A 111 7.10 -1.62 2.43
CA TYR A 111 6.20 -0.65 3.03
C TYR A 111 5.60 -1.18 4.33
N GLN A 112 5.31 -0.28 5.26
CA GLN A 112 4.46 -0.56 6.41
C GLN A 112 3.36 0.49 6.51
N LEU A 113 2.12 0.03 6.68
CA LEU A 113 0.95 0.86 6.96
C LEU A 113 0.54 0.66 8.40
N PHE A 114 0.58 1.74 9.18
CA PHE A 114 0.11 1.74 10.55
C PHE A 114 -1.34 2.22 10.56
N ILE A 115 -2.25 1.30 10.85
CA ILE A 115 -3.68 1.50 10.78
C ILE A 115 -4.24 1.53 12.21
N ARG A 116 -5.09 2.51 12.50
CA ARG A 116 -5.84 2.54 13.77
C ARG A 116 -7.31 2.77 13.51
N GLU A 117 -8.13 2.47 14.50
CA GLU A 117 -9.53 2.84 14.52
C GLU A 117 -9.73 4.11 15.35
N ARG A 118 -10.37 5.11 14.76
CA ARG A 118 -10.80 6.32 15.47
C ARG A 118 -12.23 6.64 15.07
N ASN A 119 -13.10 6.84 16.07
CA ASN A 119 -14.54 7.10 15.84
C ASN A 119 -15.20 6.05 14.93
N LYS A 120 -14.88 4.76 15.12
CA LYS A 120 -15.36 3.62 14.29
C LYS A 120 -15.01 3.75 12.80
N LYS A 121 -13.92 4.44 12.47
CA LYS A 121 -13.38 4.53 11.11
C LYS A 121 -11.92 4.13 11.14
N LEU A 122 -11.50 3.38 10.13
CA LEU A 122 -10.08 3.06 9.95
C LEU A 122 -9.35 4.23 9.30
N GLU A 123 -8.17 4.53 9.82
CA GLU A 123 -7.25 5.49 9.23
C GLU A 123 -5.82 4.95 9.25
N ILE A 124 -5.09 5.15 8.15
CA ILE A 124 -3.63 5.05 8.13
C ILE A 124 -3.12 6.31 8.81
N PHE A 125 -2.48 6.19 9.97
CA PHE A 125 -1.95 7.34 10.70
C PHE A 125 -0.44 7.49 10.55
N LYS A 126 0.22 6.45 10.02
CA LYS A 126 1.63 6.47 9.68
C LYS A 126 1.89 5.49 8.54
N GLN A 127 2.77 5.89 7.63
CA GLN A 127 3.24 5.07 6.53
C GLN A 127 4.77 5.17 6.48
N THR A 128 5.43 4.04 6.23
CA THR A 128 6.87 4.00 6.03
C THR A 128 7.20 3.19 4.78
N GLY A 129 8.20 3.65 4.03
CA GLY A 129 8.64 3.02 2.80
C GLY A 129 10.15 2.91 2.76
N TRP A 130 10.63 1.84 2.14
CA TRP A 130 12.03 1.56 1.92
C TRP A 130 12.24 1.21 0.48
N ASP A 131 13.34 1.71 -0.08
CA ASP A 131 13.81 1.30 -1.40
C ASP A 131 15.33 1.35 -1.44
N SER A 132 15.95 0.67 -2.40
CA SER A 132 17.38 0.81 -2.67
C SER A 132 17.60 1.88 -3.73
N ILE A 133 18.52 2.79 -3.45
CA ILE A 133 18.90 3.86 -4.39
C ILE A 133 20.42 3.88 -4.57
N VAL A 134 20.85 4.56 -5.63
CA VAL A 134 22.21 5.08 -5.74
C VAL A 134 22.17 6.53 -5.26
N PHE A 135 22.90 6.81 -4.18
CA PHE A 135 22.99 8.14 -3.59
C PHE A 135 24.30 8.78 -4.00
N THR A 136 24.21 9.96 -4.62
CA THR A 136 25.37 10.73 -5.05
C THR A 136 25.71 11.77 -3.99
N THR A 137 26.96 11.77 -3.54
CA THR A 137 27.50 12.75 -2.60
C THR A 137 28.58 13.58 -3.31
N GLU A 138 28.47 14.90 -3.21
CA GLU A 138 29.53 15.80 -3.65
C GLU A 138 30.67 15.75 -2.63
N THR A 139 31.86 15.39 -3.09
CA THR A 139 33.06 15.25 -2.25
C THR A 139 34.02 16.43 -2.42
N ALA A 140 34.04 17.02 -3.62
CA ALA A 140 34.65 18.29 -3.95
C ALA A 140 33.87 18.92 -5.10
N LYS A 141 34.17 20.19 -5.42
CA LYS A 141 33.54 20.87 -6.56
C LYS A 141 33.73 20.05 -7.83
N ASP A 142 32.63 19.68 -8.47
CA ASP A 142 32.58 18.85 -9.68
C ASP A 142 33.05 17.38 -9.49
N ASP A 143 33.29 16.93 -8.25
CA ASP A 143 33.67 15.55 -7.92
C ASP A 143 32.62 14.87 -7.04
N ASN A 144 32.03 13.81 -7.58
CA ASN A 144 30.88 13.13 -7.01
C ASN A 144 31.18 11.64 -6.82
N THR A 145 30.85 11.13 -5.64
CA THR A 145 30.89 9.69 -5.36
C THR A 145 29.47 9.13 -5.29
N ALA A 146 29.26 8.01 -6.00
CA ALA A 146 28.00 7.29 -5.98
C ALA A 146 28.11 6.07 -5.05
N GLU A 147 27.29 6.04 -4.01
CA GLU A 147 27.22 4.93 -3.05
C GLU A 147 25.84 4.28 -3.10
N ARG A 148 25.76 2.98 -2.79
CA ARG A 148 24.46 2.33 -2.57
C ARG A 148 23.89 2.77 -1.22
N ALA A 149 22.61 3.11 -1.21
CA ALA A 149 21.92 3.55 -0.02
C ALA A 149 20.49 3.00 0.01
N ASN A 150 19.88 3.02 1.18
CA ASN A 150 18.46 2.79 1.36
C ASN A 150 17.77 4.16 1.40
N LEU A 151 16.78 4.38 0.54
CA LEU A 151 15.86 5.50 0.67
C LEU A 151 14.79 5.11 1.68
N ILE A 152 14.68 5.88 2.77
CA ILE A 152 13.65 5.66 3.79
C ILE A 152 12.70 6.86 3.75
N CYS A 153 11.42 6.60 3.52
CA CYS A 153 10.37 7.58 3.51
C CYS A 153 9.43 7.38 4.68
N LEU A 154 9.05 8.47 5.34
CA LEU A 154 8.13 8.47 6.47
C LEU A 154 7.00 9.44 6.18
N SER A 155 5.76 9.04 6.44
CA SER A 155 4.63 9.96 6.48
C SER A 155 3.85 9.73 7.77
N GLN A 156 3.48 10.82 8.44
CA GLN A 156 2.55 10.83 9.57
C GLN A 156 1.21 11.49 9.18
N GLU A 157 0.98 11.66 7.88
CA GLU A 157 -0.29 12.15 7.35
C GLU A 157 -1.39 11.13 7.68
N ILE A 158 -2.48 11.60 8.27
CA ILE A 158 -3.64 10.76 8.58
C ILE A 158 -4.49 10.64 7.32
N LYS A 159 -4.60 9.41 6.79
CA LYS A 159 -5.40 9.09 5.62
C LYS A 159 -6.56 8.15 5.99
N PRO A 160 -7.82 8.53 5.81
CA PRO A 160 -8.95 7.63 6.03
C PRO A 160 -8.93 6.48 5.02
N ILE A 161 -9.25 5.25 5.46
CA ILE A 161 -9.36 4.10 4.57
C ILE A 161 -10.81 4.02 4.08
N ASN A 162 -11.03 4.42 2.82
CA ASN A 162 -12.33 4.41 2.16
C ASN A 162 -12.35 3.39 1.00
N GLY A 163 -12.28 2.09 1.33
CA GLY A 163 -12.39 1.02 0.33
C GLY A 163 -11.10 0.23 0.12
N ILE A 164 -10.73 0.04 -1.15
CA ILE A 164 -9.58 -0.77 -1.58
C ILE A 164 -8.32 0.10 -1.53
N ILE A 165 -7.24 -0.44 -0.95
CA ILE A 165 -5.91 0.16 -1.01
C ILE A 165 -5.15 -0.50 -2.17
N LYS A 166 -4.77 0.30 -3.17
CA LYS A 166 -4.05 -0.16 -4.37
C LYS A 166 -2.54 -0.08 -4.17
N ILE A 167 -1.85 -1.20 -4.37
CA ILE A 167 -0.41 -1.33 -4.21
C ILE A 167 0.24 -1.44 -5.60
N PRO A 168 1.29 -0.65 -5.91
CA PRO A 168 1.95 0.35 -5.06
C PRO A 168 1.36 1.77 -5.17
N ASP A 169 0.32 1.99 -5.98
CA ASP A 169 -0.18 3.34 -6.33
C ASP A 169 -0.53 4.21 -5.12
N ASP A 170 -1.29 3.69 -4.16
CA ASP A 170 -1.67 4.42 -2.94
C ASP A 170 -0.52 4.51 -1.92
N LEU A 171 0.54 3.72 -2.14
CA LEU A 171 1.74 3.69 -1.31
C LEU A 171 2.84 4.61 -1.84
N ASN A 172 2.66 5.20 -3.01
CA ASN A 172 3.72 5.90 -3.70
C ASN A 172 4.06 7.20 -2.96
N PHE A 173 5.33 7.34 -2.57
CA PHE A 173 5.84 8.54 -1.88
C PHE A 173 6.18 9.68 -2.84
N THR A 174 5.88 9.51 -4.13
CA THR A 174 6.29 10.41 -5.20
C THR A 174 5.33 11.59 -5.35
N ASN A 175 5.85 12.77 -5.00
CA ASN A 175 5.69 14.09 -5.64
C ASN A 175 5.41 15.24 -4.66
N GLU A 176 4.78 14.99 -3.51
CA GLU A 176 4.60 16.04 -2.47
C GLU A 176 5.11 15.58 -1.08
N ASN A 177 5.18 14.27 -0.86
CA ASN A 177 5.61 13.62 0.39
C ASN A 177 7.09 13.18 0.40
N THR A 178 7.85 13.48 -0.67
CA THR A 178 9.31 13.22 -0.70
C THR A 178 10.10 14.09 0.29
N LYS A 179 9.48 15.11 0.89
CA LYS A 179 10.11 15.97 1.92
C LYS A 179 10.58 15.19 3.15
N ASP A 180 9.94 14.07 3.47
CA ASP A 180 10.26 13.24 4.62
C ASP A 180 10.98 11.93 4.24
N CYS A 181 11.58 11.91 3.05
CA CYS A 181 12.51 10.85 2.66
C CYS A 181 13.96 11.24 2.98
N PHE A 182 14.78 10.25 3.32
CA PHE A 182 16.21 10.44 3.50
C PHE A 182 16.98 9.22 3.04
N ALA A 183 18.16 9.45 2.49
CA ALA A 183 19.10 8.38 2.15
C ALA A 183 19.83 7.92 3.42
N CYS A 184 19.91 6.61 3.61
CA CYS A 184 20.68 5.98 4.67
C CYS A 184 21.73 5.03 4.09
N PRO A 185 23.00 5.10 4.50
CA PRO A 185 24.03 4.18 4.05
C PRO A 185 23.69 2.73 4.38
N GLN A 186 24.01 1.79 3.48
CA GLN A 186 23.70 0.36 3.65
C GLN A 186 24.34 -0.30 4.87
N GLN A 187 25.36 0.32 5.46
CA GLN A 187 26.01 -0.18 6.68
C GLN A 187 25.17 -0.01 7.96
N TYR A 188 24.10 0.79 7.93
CA TYR A 188 23.20 0.97 9.06
C TYR A 188 21.94 0.13 8.86
N THR A 189 21.43 -0.40 9.96
CA THR A 189 20.09 -0.98 10.02
C THR A 189 19.02 0.11 9.91
N THR A 190 17.80 -0.27 9.51
CA THR A 190 16.66 0.64 9.42
C THR A 190 16.42 1.37 10.75
N GLU A 191 16.46 0.67 11.87
CA GLU A 191 16.27 1.24 13.20
C GLU A 191 17.33 2.29 13.53
N GLU A 192 18.60 2.02 13.23
CA GLU A 192 19.69 2.98 13.41
C GLU A 192 19.51 4.21 12.52
N CYS A 193 19.07 4.02 11.27
CA CYS A 193 18.76 5.11 10.35
C CYS A 193 17.69 6.03 10.93
N LEU A 194 16.59 5.46 11.44
CA LEU A 194 15.48 6.21 12.04
C LEU A 194 15.92 6.96 13.30
N GLN A 195 16.69 6.32 14.18
CA GLN A 195 17.21 6.95 15.41
C GLN A 195 18.16 8.12 15.09
N LYS A 196 19.05 7.96 14.11
CA LYS A 196 19.95 9.03 13.66
C LYS A 196 19.19 10.20 13.06
N LYS A 197 18.18 9.92 12.22
CA LYS A 197 17.31 10.94 11.66
C LYS A 197 16.57 11.72 12.76
N GLN A 198 15.99 11.02 13.74
CA GLN A 198 15.28 11.64 14.87
C GLN A 198 16.19 12.49 15.75
N SER A 199 17.43 12.04 15.98
CA SER A 199 18.41 12.77 16.78
C SER A 199 19.19 13.85 16.01
N GLY A 200 18.94 14.02 14.71
CA GLY A 200 19.67 14.96 13.85
C GLY A 200 21.14 14.61 13.63
N LYS A 201 21.57 13.38 13.93
CA LYS A 201 22.96 12.93 13.75
C LYS A 201 23.25 12.71 12.27
N LYS A 202 24.42 13.18 11.81
CA LYS A 202 24.89 12.94 10.45
C LYS A 202 25.24 11.45 10.23
N PHE A 203 24.99 10.98 9.02
CA PHE A 203 25.44 9.67 8.57
C PHE A 203 26.91 9.73 8.19
N SER A 204 27.68 8.74 8.63
CA SER A 204 28.98 8.46 8.02
C SER A 204 28.72 7.65 6.75
N TRP A 205 29.14 8.18 5.62
CA TRP A 205 29.18 7.47 4.34
C TRP A 205 30.52 6.75 4.25
N LYS A 206 30.52 5.52 3.74
CA LYS A 206 31.74 4.71 3.67
C LYS A 206 32.34 4.98 2.29
N LYS A 207 33.46 5.70 2.29
CA LYS A 207 34.31 5.83 1.10
C LYS A 207 34.85 4.47 0.67
#